data_AF-A0A9P8PAY6-F1
#
_entry.id   AF-A0A9P8PAY6-F1
#
_cell.length_a   1.000
_cell.length_b   1.000
_cell.length_c   1.000
_cell.angle_alpha   90.00
_cell.angle_beta   90.00
_cell.angle_gamma   90.00
#
_symmetry.space_group_name_H-M   'P 1'
#
loop_
_entity.id
_entity.type
_entity.pdbx_description
1 polymer ?
#
loop_
_entity_poly.entity_id
_entity_poly.type
_entity_poly.pdbx_seq_one_letter_code
_entity_poly.pdbx_strand_id
1 'polypeptide(L)'
;MNTVACHELQPGYASGAPRTYSKTYSVPKRPYESARLDAELKLAGEYGLKNKHEIYRIGFQLSKIRRAARDLLTRDEKDPKRLFEGNALIRRLVRVGILPEDRMKLDYVLSLKIEDFLERRLQTQVFKLGLAKSIHHARILITQRHIAVGKQIVNIPSFMVRLDSQKHIDFAPTSPYGGGRPGRNKRKSQASAAGGDAEEEDEDHGLRSRTRYAFSRDFKQHGALPLSVYLKTYKVGDIVDIKVNGSIQQGMPFKYYHGKTGIIYNVTKSSVGVIVNKIVGNRYIEKRLNIRIEHVKHSKCRQEFLNRVKENAAKKAAAKASGEPSLLKRLPAAPRPSKVVAGVPTNLAPIAYETYI
;
A
#
# COMPACT_ATOMS: atom_id res chain seq x y z
N MET A 1 -18.29 -59.22 -26.61
CA MET A 1 -18.28 -58.88 -25.18
C MET A 1 -17.28 -57.77 -24.96
N ASN A 2 -17.70 -56.51 -24.98
CA ASN A 2 -16.87 -55.36 -24.58
C ASN A 2 -17.72 -54.51 -23.65
N THR A 3 -17.50 -54.69 -22.35
CA THR A 3 -18.09 -53.90 -21.27
C THR A 3 -17.44 -52.52 -21.27
N VAL A 4 -18.19 -51.50 -21.65
CA VAL A 4 -17.81 -50.09 -21.47
C VAL A 4 -17.81 -49.81 -19.98
N ALA A 5 -16.63 -49.55 -19.42
CA ALA A 5 -16.47 -49.12 -18.04
C ALA A 5 -17.19 -47.77 -17.85
N CYS A 6 -18.28 -47.80 -17.08
CA CYS A 6 -18.89 -46.62 -16.49
C CYS A 6 -17.87 -45.99 -15.54
N HIS A 7 -17.21 -44.93 -16.00
CA HIS A 7 -16.44 -44.08 -15.12
C HIS A 7 -17.45 -43.30 -14.27
N GLU A 8 -17.56 -43.67 -12.99
CA GLU A 8 -18.32 -42.96 -11.98
C GLU A 8 -17.91 -41.48 -12.00
N LEU A 9 -18.84 -40.62 -12.40
CA LEU A 9 -18.73 -39.18 -12.27
C LEU A 9 -18.77 -38.87 -10.77
N GLN A 10 -17.65 -38.37 -10.24
CA GLN A 10 -17.56 -37.83 -8.89
C GLN A 10 -18.67 -36.80 -8.65
N PRO A 11 -19.29 -36.76 -7.45
CA PRO A 11 -20.31 -35.77 -7.12
C PRO A 11 -19.72 -34.37 -7.25
N GLY A 12 -20.18 -33.65 -8.28
CA GLY A 12 -19.72 -32.31 -8.60
C GLY A 12 -19.88 -31.36 -7.42
N TYR A 13 -18.86 -30.54 -7.20
CA TYR A 13 -18.90 -29.38 -6.31
C TYR A 13 -20.19 -28.57 -6.57
N ALA A 14 -21.10 -28.53 -5.60
CA ALA A 14 -22.25 -27.65 -5.63
C ALA A 14 -21.74 -26.20 -5.72
N SER A 15 -21.91 -25.56 -6.89
CA SER A 15 -21.63 -24.14 -7.07
C SER A 15 -22.59 -23.35 -6.18
N GLY A 16 -22.06 -22.73 -5.12
CA GLY A 16 -22.86 -21.93 -4.20
C GLY A 16 -23.62 -20.81 -4.92
N ALA A 17 -24.78 -20.41 -4.37
CA ALA A 17 -25.62 -19.37 -4.95
C ALA A 17 -24.81 -18.08 -5.23
N PRO A 18 -25.04 -17.42 -6.38
CA PRO A 18 -24.27 -16.23 -6.75
C PRO A 18 -24.53 -15.09 -5.77
N ARG A 19 -23.46 -14.53 -5.20
CA ARG A 19 -23.56 -13.35 -4.34
C ARG A 19 -23.75 -12.09 -5.19
N THR A 20 -24.91 -11.47 -5.09
CA THR A 20 -25.20 -10.22 -5.83
C THR A 20 -24.38 -9.05 -5.28
N TYR A 21 -23.82 -8.25 -6.17
CA TYR A 21 -23.09 -7.02 -5.86
C TYR A 21 -23.57 -5.89 -6.76
N SER A 22 -23.54 -4.66 -6.27
CA SER A 22 -23.96 -3.49 -7.04
C SER A 22 -23.00 -2.32 -6.83
N LYS A 23 -22.89 -1.48 -7.86
CA LYS A 23 -22.08 -0.26 -7.79
C LYS A 23 -22.80 0.80 -6.96
N THR A 24 -22.03 1.54 -6.15
CA THR A 24 -22.55 2.59 -5.27
C THR A 24 -22.27 4.01 -5.76
N TYR A 25 -21.62 4.19 -6.91
CA TYR A 25 -21.21 5.49 -7.41
C TYR A 25 -21.43 5.59 -8.93
N SER A 26 -21.49 6.82 -9.44
CA SER A 26 -21.48 7.12 -10.86
C SER A 26 -20.49 8.24 -11.12
N VAL A 27 -19.72 8.13 -12.19
CA VAL A 27 -18.70 9.10 -12.59
C VAL A 27 -19.36 10.15 -13.51
N PRO A 28 -18.95 11.43 -13.45
CA PRO A 28 -19.39 12.45 -14.39
C PRO A 28 -19.07 12.08 -15.84
N LYS A 29 -19.95 12.46 -16.77
CA LYS A 29 -19.80 12.17 -18.20
C LYS A 29 -18.61 12.93 -18.82
N ARG A 30 -18.43 14.20 -18.44
CA ARG A 30 -17.33 15.05 -18.90
C ARG A 30 -16.21 15.08 -17.85
N PRO A 31 -15.02 14.54 -18.16
CA PRO A 31 -13.92 14.46 -17.20
C PRO A 31 -13.37 15.83 -16.76
N TYR A 32 -13.25 16.76 -17.70
CA TYR A 32 -12.64 18.08 -17.48
C TYR A 32 -13.69 19.17 -17.69
N GLU A 33 -14.18 19.71 -16.58
CA GLU A 33 -15.13 20.81 -16.57
C GLU A 33 -14.79 21.67 -15.35
N SER A 34 -14.19 22.84 -15.60
CA SER A 34 -13.59 23.67 -14.57
C SER A 34 -14.57 23.98 -13.43
N ALA A 35 -15.77 24.47 -13.78
CA ALA A 35 -16.81 24.80 -12.80
C ALA A 35 -17.19 23.63 -11.88
N ARG A 36 -17.26 22.40 -12.42
CA ARG A 36 -17.55 21.20 -11.63
C ARG A 36 -16.35 20.83 -10.75
N LEU A 37 -15.13 20.88 -11.29
CA LEU A 37 -13.93 20.54 -10.53
C LEU A 37 -13.74 21.45 -9.32
N ASP A 38 -14.01 22.75 -9.49
CA ASP A 38 -13.96 23.76 -8.43
C ASP A 38 -15.04 23.53 -7.37
N ALA A 39 -16.29 23.27 -7.80
CA ALA A 39 -17.39 22.98 -6.89
C ALA A 39 -17.11 21.71 -6.06
N GLU A 40 -16.60 20.66 -6.69
CA GLU A 40 -16.20 19.43 -5.99
C GLU A 40 -15.05 19.65 -5.01
N LEU A 41 -14.10 20.51 -5.36
CA LEU A 41 -12.96 20.83 -4.49
C LEU A 41 -13.41 21.62 -3.27
N LYS A 42 -14.34 22.58 -3.44
CA LYS A 42 -14.98 23.31 -2.32
C LYS A 42 -15.69 22.35 -1.37
N LEU A 43 -16.53 21.45 -1.89
CA LEU A 43 -17.22 20.43 -1.09
C LEU A 43 -16.24 19.48 -0.38
N ALA A 44 -15.16 19.09 -1.06
CA ALA A 44 -14.15 18.21 -0.46
C ALA A 44 -13.41 18.90 0.69
N GLY A 45 -13.07 20.19 0.53
CA GLY A 45 -12.43 21.00 1.57
C GLY A 45 -13.35 21.23 2.76
N GLU A 46 -14.57 21.72 2.50
CA GLU A 46 -15.56 22.02 3.54
C GLU A 46 -15.92 20.80 4.38
N TYR A 47 -16.16 19.64 3.76
CA TYR A 47 -16.57 18.43 4.48
C TYR A 47 -15.42 17.46 4.78
N GLY A 48 -14.18 17.84 4.50
CA GLY A 48 -12.97 17.04 4.75
C GLY A 48 -13.01 15.66 4.10
N LEU A 49 -13.44 15.58 2.84
CA LEU A 49 -13.55 14.35 2.06
C LEU A 49 -12.18 13.86 1.58
N LYS A 50 -11.99 12.55 1.44
CA LYS A 50 -10.67 12.00 1.03
C LYS A 50 -10.49 12.15 -0.48
N ASN A 51 -11.53 11.74 -1.21
CA ASN A 51 -11.53 11.58 -2.65
C ASN A 51 -12.86 12.10 -3.22
N LYS A 52 -12.84 12.56 -4.48
CA LYS A 52 -14.05 12.90 -5.26
C LYS A 52 -15.05 11.74 -5.38
N HIS A 53 -14.57 10.51 -5.25
CA HIS A 53 -15.40 9.31 -5.20
C HIS A 53 -16.43 9.32 -4.04
N GLU A 54 -16.14 9.99 -2.92
CA GLU A 54 -17.13 10.16 -1.85
C GLU A 54 -18.29 11.07 -2.29
N ILE A 55 -17.99 12.12 -3.05
CA ILE A 55 -18.98 13.02 -3.65
C ILE A 55 -19.83 12.25 -4.67
N TYR A 56 -19.18 11.48 -5.56
CA TYR A 56 -19.86 10.68 -6.58
C TYR A 56 -20.80 9.61 -6.01
N ARG A 57 -20.46 9.05 -4.84
CA ARG A 57 -21.33 8.10 -4.14
C ARG A 57 -22.62 8.78 -3.65
N ILE A 58 -22.51 9.97 -3.06
CA ILE A 58 -23.67 10.75 -2.61
C ILE A 58 -24.49 11.24 -3.80
N GLY A 59 -23.84 11.77 -4.85
CA GLY A 59 -24.51 12.18 -6.08
C GLY A 59 -25.30 11.05 -6.74
N PHE A 60 -24.75 9.83 -6.76
CA PHE A 60 -25.45 8.66 -7.27
C PHE A 60 -26.66 8.24 -6.41
N GLN A 61 -26.53 8.30 -5.08
CA GLN A 61 -27.64 8.04 -4.16
C GLN A 61 -28.76 9.07 -4.33
N LEU A 62 -28.43 10.35 -4.37
CA LEU A 62 -29.35 11.46 -4.61
C LEU A 62 -30.07 11.31 -5.96
N SER A 63 -29.34 10.93 -7.01
CA SER A 63 -29.92 10.69 -8.34
C SER A 63 -30.97 9.56 -8.33
N LYS A 64 -30.72 8.47 -7.61
CA LYS A 64 -31.70 7.38 -7.45
C LYS A 64 -32.95 7.84 -6.70
N ILE A 65 -32.78 8.61 -5.63
CA ILE A 65 -33.87 9.16 -4.83
C ILE A 65 -34.73 10.10 -5.70
N ARG A 66 -34.10 11.02 -6.44
CA ARG A 66 -34.79 11.93 -7.36
C ARG A 66 -35.49 11.22 -8.51
N ARG A 67 -34.91 10.13 -9.02
CA ARG A 67 -35.56 9.33 -10.07
C ARG A 67 -36.85 8.70 -9.53
N ALA A 68 -36.80 8.06 -8.36
CA ALA A 68 -37.99 7.50 -7.71
C ALA A 68 -39.04 8.59 -7.44
N ALA A 69 -38.65 9.76 -6.94
CA ALA A 69 -39.57 10.86 -6.71
C ALA A 69 -40.25 11.35 -8.00
N ARG A 70 -39.51 11.49 -9.12
CA ARG A 70 -40.09 11.85 -10.43
C ARG A 70 -41.10 10.82 -10.91
N ASP A 71 -40.79 9.53 -10.81
CA ASP A 71 -41.67 8.44 -11.24
C ASP A 71 -42.96 8.34 -10.40
N LEU A 72 -42.94 8.86 -9.17
CA LEU A 72 -44.10 8.91 -8.28
C LEU A 72 -44.95 10.16 -8.53
N LEU A 73 -44.32 11.29 -8.88
CA LEU A 73 -45.02 12.55 -9.16
C LEU A 73 -45.77 12.53 -10.49
N THR A 74 -45.40 11.67 -11.44
CA THR A 74 -46.16 11.48 -12.69
C THR A 74 -47.47 10.73 -12.48
N ARG A 75 -47.63 10.02 -11.37
CA ARG A 75 -48.87 9.31 -11.02
C ARG A 75 -49.88 10.26 -10.38
N ASP A 76 -51.16 9.91 -10.46
CA ASP A 76 -52.21 10.63 -9.76
C ASP A 76 -51.97 10.67 -8.24
N GLU A 77 -52.45 11.73 -7.57
CA GLU A 77 -52.20 11.96 -6.15
C GLU A 77 -52.75 10.84 -5.25
N LYS A 78 -53.86 10.22 -5.64
CA LYS A 78 -54.55 9.18 -4.88
C LYS A 78 -54.12 7.76 -5.26
N ASP A 79 -53.17 7.62 -6.18
CA ASP A 79 -52.67 6.31 -6.59
C ASP A 79 -52.03 5.57 -5.39
N PRO A 80 -52.38 4.29 -5.16
CA PRO A 80 -51.91 3.54 -3.98
C PRO A 80 -50.39 3.39 -3.96
N LYS A 81 -49.73 3.29 -5.12
CA LYS A 81 -48.27 3.19 -5.21
C LYS A 81 -47.62 4.51 -4.85
N ARG A 82 -48.15 5.64 -5.34
CA ARG A 82 -47.69 6.98 -4.95
C ARG A 82 -47.78 7.20 -3.45
N LEU A 83 -48.93 6.87 -2.85
CA LEU A 83 -49.15 7.03 -1.41
C LEU A 83 -48.22 6.13 -0.58
N PHE A 84 -48.06 4.86 -0.96
CA PHE A 84 -47.24 3.92 -0.19
C PHE A 84 -45.74 4.20 -0.34
N GLU A 85 -45.22 4.19 -1.58
CA GLU A 85 -43.79 4.37 -1.84
C GLU A 85 -43.33 5.80 -1.53
N GLY A 86 -44.18 6.80 -1.82
CA GLY A 86 -43.87 8.20 -1.54
C GLY A 86 -43.72 8.48 -0.05
N ASN A 87 -44.68 8.03 0.76
CA ASN A 87 -44.59 8.18 2.22
C ASN A 87 -43.41 7.39 2.80
N ALA A 88 -43.11 6.20 2.27
CA ALA A 88 -41.95 5.42 2.70
C ALA A 88 -40.62 6.14 2.39
N LEU A 89 -40.53 6.81 1.23
CA LEU A 89 -39.36 7.60 0.84
C LEU A 89 -39.17 8.80 1.77
N ILE A 90 -40.24 9.58 1.99
CA ILE A 90 -40.22 10.77 2.85
C ILE A 90 -39.83 10.40 4.29
N ARG A 91 -40.49 9.38 4.87
CA ARG A 91 -40.18 8.91 6.23
C ARG A 91 -38.71 8.51 6.40
N ARG A 92 -38.10 7.91 5.38
CA ARG A 92 -36.68 7.53 5.41
C ARG A 92 -35.77 8.76 5.41
N LEU A 93 -36.08 9.78 4.61
CA LEU A 93 -35.31 11.03 4.54
C LEU A 93 -35.42 11.85 5.83
N VAL A 94 -36.62 11.95 6.38
CA VAL A 94 -36.88 12.62 7.67
C VAL A 94 -36.15 11.89 8.81
N ARG A 95 -36.24 10.55 8.89
CA ARG A 95 -35.54 9.75 9.93
C ARG A 95 -34.02 9.99 9.96
N VAL A 96 -33.43 10.19 8.77
CA VAL A 96 -32.00 10.48 8.65
C VAL A 96 -31.69 11.96 8.93
N GLY A 97 -32.68 12.84 8.81
CA GLY A 97 -32.55 14.28 8.99
C GLY A 97 -32.09 15.04 7.75
N ILE A 98 -32.30 14.47 6.55
CA ILE A 98 -32.00 15.15 5.28
C ILE A 98 -33.11 16.15 4.94
N LEU A 99 -34.35 15.83 5.32
CA LEU A 99 -35.52 16.67 5.09
C LEU A 99 -36.11 17.08 6.45
N PRO A 100 -36.40 18.37 6.68
CA PRO A 100 -37.06 18.82 7.90
C PRO A 100 -38.53 18.37 7.93
N GLU A 101 -39.11 18.28 9.12
CA GLU A 101 -40.47 17.79 9.34
C GLU A 101 -41.54 18.70 8.70
N ASP A 102 -41.24 19.98 8.52
CA ASP A 102 -42.17 20.94 7.91
C ASP A 102 -42.35 20.73 6.39
N ARG A 103 -41.40 20.02 5.75
CA ARG A 103 -41.32 19.88 4.28
C ARG A 103 -41.62 18.46 3.80
N MET A 104 -42.64 17.80 4.35
CA MET A 104 -43.04 16.43 4.00
C MET A 104 -43.80 16.28 2.66
N LYS A 105 -43.37 16.97 1.60
CA LYS A 105 -43.90 16.81 0.24
C LYS A 105 -42.85 16.25 -0.71
N LEU A 106 -43.28 15.47 -1.71
CA LEU A 106 -42.37 14.86 -2.71
C LEU A 106 -41.60 15.91 -3.53
N ASP A 107 -42.18 17.09 -3.74
CA ASP A 107 -41.55 18.16 -4.52
C ASP A 107 -40.24 18.65 -3.90
N TYR A 108 -40.18 18.72 -2.56
CA TYR A 108 -38.96 19.11 -1.84
C TYR A 108 -37.85 18.05 -1.96
N VAL A 109 -38.18 16.80 -2.26
CA VAL A 109 -37.17 15.76 -2.51
C VAL A 109 -36.41 16.04 -3.81
N LEU A 110 -37.03 16.70 -4.79
CA LEU A 110 -36.37 17.06 -6.04
C LEU A 110 -35.34 18.18 -5.86
N SER A 111 -35.56 19.11 -4.93
CA SER A 111 -34.68 20.25 -4.67
C SER A 111 -33.48 19.95 -3.74
N LEU A 112 -33.41 18.74 -3.16
CA LEU A 112 -32.32 18.32 -2.28
C LEU A 112 -30.93 18.46 -2.92
N LYS A 113 -29.98 19.00 -2.18
CA LYS A 113 -28.60 19.16 -2.65
C LYS A 113 -27.68 18.07 -2.07
N ILE A 114 -26.41 18.08 -2.47
CA ILE A 114 -25.42 17.08 -2.01
C ILE A 114 -25.03 17.35 -0.56
N GLU A 115 -25.01 18.62 -0.21
CA GLU A 115 -24.70 19.21 1.09
C GLU A 115 -25.63 18.62 2.17
N ASP A 116 -26.94 18.53 1.90
CA ASP A 116 -27.93 17.96 2.84
C ASP A 116 -27.56 16.54 3.31
N PHE A 117 -26.92 15.75 2.44
CA PHE A 117 -26.44 14.40 2.78
C PHE A 117 -25.08 14.43 3.48
N LEU A 118 -24.20 15.36 3.10
CA LEU A 118 -22.87 15.50 3.71
C LEU A 118 -22.98 16.02 5.15
N GLU A 119 -23.96 16.88 5.43
CA GLU A 119 -24.25 17.38 6.78
C GLU A 119 -24.63 16.26 7.75
N ARG A 120 -25.27 15.19 7.28
CA ARG A 120 -25.76 14.08 8.13
C ARG A 120 -24.72 12.99 8.39
N ARG A 121 -23.49 13.15 7.88
CA ARG A 121 -22.39 12.20 8.14
C ARG A 121 -21.88 12.30 9.57
N LEU A 122 -21.43 11.19 10.13
CA LEU A 122 -20.82 11.16 11.46
C LEU A 122 -19.63 12.12 11.57
N GLN A 123 -18.82 12.22 10.53
CA GLN A 123 -17.68 13.14 10.47
C GLN A 123 -18.06 14.60 10.72
N THR A 124 -19.14 15.07 10.10
CA THR A 124 -19.59 16.46 10.17
C THR A 124 -20.38 16.70 11.45
N GLN A 125 -21.18 15.73 11.88
CA GLN A 125 -21.90 15.78 13.15
C GLN A 125 -20.94 15.89 14.35
N VAL A 126 -19.85 15.11 14.36
CA VAL A 126 -18.81 15.17 15.42
C VAL A 126 -18.13 16.54 15.47
N PHE A 127 -17.90 17.18 14.31
CA PHE A 127 -17.35 18.52 14.25
C PHE A 127 -18.36 19.58 14.73
N LYS A 128 -19.62 19.52 14.26
CA LYS A 128 -20.69 20.45 14.66
C LYS A 128 -21.01 20.35 16.16
N LEU A 129 -20.87 19.17 16.77
CA LEU A 129 -21.03 18.96 18.23
C LEU A 129 -19.83 19.46 19.06
N GLY A 130 -18.73 19.91 18.44
CA GLY A 130 -17.57 20.45 19.15
C GLY A 130 -16.62 19.39 19.74
N LEU A 131 -16.86 18.10 19.50
CA LEU A 131 -15.97 17.01 19.96
C LEU A 131 -14.59 17.04 19.27
N ALA A 132 -14.50 17.68 18.10
CA ALA A 132 -13.28 17.83 17.34
C ALA A 132 -13.04 19.29 16.93
N LYS A 133 -11.78 19.73 17.02
CA LYS A 133 -11.36 21.09 16.61
C LYS A 133 -11.48 21.38 15.10
N SER A 134 -11.48 20.35 14.26
CA SER A 134 -11.51 20.46 12.81
C SER A 134 -12.17 19.22 12.22
N ILE A 135 -12.71 19.33 11.00
CA ILE A 135 -13.34 18.23 10.28
C ILE A 135 -12.34 17.12 9.94
N HIS A 136 -11.07 17.47 9.70
CA HIS A 136 -10.00 16.49 9.54
C HIS A 136 -9.66 15.78 10.85
N HIS A 137 -9.71 16.51 11.98
CA HIS A 137 -9.54 15.93 13.31
C HIS A 137 -10.69 14.95 13.64
N ALA A 138 -11.94 15.32 13.33
CA ALA A 138 -13.11 14.45 13.51
C ALA A 138 -12.94 13.11 12.77
N ARG A 139 -12.49 13.15 11.51
CA ARG A 139 -12.22 11.93 10.73
C ARG A 139 -11.20 11.02 11.41
N ILE A 140 -10.09 11.60 11.90
CA ILE A 140 -9.04 10.84 12.57
C ILE A 140 -9.59 10.16 13.83
N LEU A 141 -10.31 10.91 14.68
CA LEU A 141 -10.93 10.38 15.90
C LEU A 141 -11.87 9.19 15.61
N ILE A 142 -12.68 9.30 14.55
CA ILE A 142 -13.57 8.21 14.13
C ILE A 142 -12.74 6.99 13.71
N THR A 143 -11.78 7.17 12.78
CA THR A 143 -10.99 6.04 12.27
C THR A 143 -10.14 5.34 13.34
N GLN A 144 -9.68 6.10 14.35
CA GLN A 144 -8.92 5.60 15.49
C GLN A 144 -9.80 5.01 16.60
N ARG A 145 -11.12 4.91 16.38
CA ARG A 145 -12.09 4.28 17.29
C ARG A 145 -12.31 5.05 18.61
N HIS A 146 -12.21 6.38 18.57
CA HIS A 146 -12.45 7.21 19.75
C HIS A 146 -13.92 7.62 19.94
N ILE A 147 -14.76 7.48 18.92
CA ILE A 147 -16.15 7.95 18.93
C ILE A 147 -17.11 6.76 18.94
N ALA A 148 -18.17 6.89 19.75
CA ALA A 148 -19.29 5.97 19.80
C ALA A 148 -20.60 6.68 19.44
N VAL A 149 -21.55 5.90 18.95
CA VAL A 149 -22.95 6.31 18.78
C VAL A 149 -23.77 5.40 19.69
N GLY A 150 -24.24 5.94 20.80
CA GLY A 150 -24.80 5.15 21.91
C GLY A 150 -23.73 4.24 22.50
N LYS A 151 -24.02 2.93 22.54
CA LYS A 151 -23.09 1.92 23.10
C LYS A 151 -22.07 1.41 22.07
N GLN A 152 -22.27 1.69 20.78
CA GLN A 152 -21.49 1.09 19.70
C GLN A 152 -20.40 2.04 19.22
N ILE A 153 -19.16 1.53 19.15
CA ILE A 153 -18.05 2.24 18.53
C ILE A 153 -18.22 2.22 17.01
N VAL A 154 -18.13 3.40 16.38
CA VAL A 154 -18.27 3.55 14.93
C VAL A 154 -16.97 4.09 14.36
N ASN A 155 -16.36 3.34 13.43
CA ASN A 155 -15.07 3.68 12.82
C ASN A 155 -15.17 4.14 11.35
N ILE A 156 -16.38 4.39 10.86
CA ILE A 156 -16.64 4.78 9.47
C ILE A 156 -17.10 6.25 9.41
N PRO A 157 -16.30 7.18 8.87
CA PRO A 157 -16.66 8.60 8.77
C PRO A 157 -17.87 8.88 7.88
N SER A 158 -18.22 7.94 6.99
CA SER A 158 -19.41 8.03 6.13
C SER A 158 -20.67 7.42 6.74
N PHE A 159 -20.63 7.04 8.02
CA PHE A 159 -21.83 6.60 8.73
C PHE A 159 -22.86 7.73 8.73
N MET A 160 -24.10 7.42 8.34
CA MET A 160 -25.18 8.40 8.27
C MET A 160 -25.94 8.40 9.60
N VAL A 161 -25.87 9.53 10.31
CA VAL A 161 -26.43 9.65 11.67
C VAL A 161 -27.92 9.96 11.59
N ARG A 162 -28.74 9.10 12.18
CA ARG A 162 -30.18 9.34 12.37
C ARG A 162 -30.42 10.43 13.42
N LEU A 163 -31.52 11.17 13.31
CA LEU A 163 -31.85 12.23 14.27
C LEU A 163 -31.91 11.70 15.71
N ASP A 164 -32.57 10.56 15.93
CA ASP A 164 -32.69 9.93 17.26
C ASP A 164 -31.33 9.58 17.89
N SER A 165 -30.38 9.15 17.05
CA SER A 165 -29.04 8.73 17.48
C SER A 165 -28.07 9.90 17.65
N GLN A 166 -28.42 11.08 17.16
CA GLN A 166 -27.54 12.26 17.17
C GLN A 166 -27.19 12.72 18.59
N LYS A 167 -28.14 12.62 19.54
CA LYS A 167 -27.93 12.97 20.95
C LYS A 167 -26.96 12.03 21.67
N HIS A 168 -26.73 10.85 21.10
CA HIS A 168 -25.93 9.78 21.72
C HIS A 168 -24.51 9.71 21.13
N ILE A 169 -24.05 10.76 20.45
CA ILE A 169 -22.69 10.83 19.93
C ILE A 169 -21.78 11.36 21.02
N ASP A 170 -20.83 10.54 21.45
CA ASP A 170 -19.82 10.95 22.43
C ASP A 170 -18.53 10.14 22.25
N PHE A 171 -17.51 10.44 23.04
CA PHE A 171 -16.32 9.61 23.13
C PHE A 171 -16.68 8.21 23.64
N ALA A 172 -16.05 7.20 23.04
CA ALA A 172 -16.22 5.82 23.48
C ALA A 172 -15.67 5.65 24.91
N PRO A 173 -16.32 4.86 25.78
CA PRO A 173 -15.85 4.65 27.16
C PRO A 173 -14.47 3.97 27.21
N THR A 174 -14.11 3.20 26.18
CA THR A 174 -12.79 2.56 26.05
C THR A 174 -11.70 3.52 25.56
N SER A 175 -12.08 4.69 25.06
CA SER A 175 -11.17 5.69 24.52
C SER A 175 -10.44 6.41 25.66
N PRO A 176 -9.15 6.77 25.51
CA PRO A 176 -8.47 7.67 26.44
C PRO A 176 -9.21 8.98 26.69
N TYR A 177 -9.94 9.49 25.67
CA TYR A 177 -10.73 10.71 25.77
C TYR A 177 -12.07 10.52 26.50
N GLY A 178 -12.55 9.28 26.64
CA GLY A 178 -13.78 8.93 27.35
C GLY A 178 -13.53 8.32 28.73
N GLY A 179 -12.35 8.58 29.33
CA GLY A 179 -11.97 8.03 30.64
C GLY A 179 -11.29 6.66 30.60
N GLY A 180 -11.05 6.11 29.41
CA GLY A 180 -10.32 4.86 29.22
C GLY A 180 -8.82 4.98 29.49
N ARG A 181 -8.14 3.83 29.60
CA ARG A 181 -6.70 3.78 29.86
C ARG A 181 -5.90 4.48 28.74
N PRO A 182 -4.87 5.28 29.07
CA PRO A 182 -3.97 5.86 28.08
C PRO A 182 -3.34 4.81 27.16
N GLY A 183 -3.19 5.15 25.88
CA GLY A 183 -2.64 4.23 24.87
C GLY A 183 -1.17 3.87 25.10
N ARG A 184 -0.71 2.78 24.47
CA ARG A 184 0.66 2.23 24.63
C ARG A 184 1.76 3.27 24.50
N ASN A 185 1.72 4.12 23.48
CA ASN A 185 2.77 5.12 23.25
C ASN A 185 2.79 6.19 24.34
N LYS A 186 1.62 6.62 24.82
CA LYS A 186 1.54 7.60 25.91
C LYS A 186 2.03 6.98 27.22
N ARG A 187 1.69 5.71 27.49
CA ARG A 187 2.21 4.96 28.63
C ARG A 187 3.73 4.76 28.56
N LYS A 188 4.28 4.41 27.39
CA LYS A 188 5.73 4.26 27.18
C LYS A 188 6.44 5.60 27.40
N SER A 189 5.89 6.69 26.87
CA SER A 189 6.42 8.05 27.08
C SER A 189 6.33 8.50 28.54
N GLN A 190 5.25 8.16 29.25
CA GLN A 190 5.14 8.44 30.69
C GLN A 190 6.14 7.62 31.50
N ALA A 191 6.35 6.35 31.15
CA ALA A 191 7.35 5.50 31.81
C ALA A 191 8.78 5.99 31.58
N SER A 192 9.14 6.38 30.35
CA SER A 192 10.44 6.98 30.06
C SER A 192 10.63 8.33 30.74
N ALA A 193 9.57 9.13 30.87
CA ALA A 193 9.62 10.41 31.57
C ALA A 193 9.71 10.24 33.10
N ALA A 194 9.23 9.12 33.64
CA ALA A 194 9.29 8.79 35.07
C ALA A 194 10.66 8.26 35.52
N GLY A 195 11.70 8.38 34.68
CA GLY A 195 13.07 7.98 35.05
C GLY A 195 13.27 6.48 35.19
N GLY A 196 12.36 5.66 34.64
CA GLY A 196 12.64 4.26 34.40
C GLY A 196 13.65 4.16 33.27
N ASP A 197 14.94 4.23 33.62
CA ASP A 197 15.95 3.40 32.96
C ASP A 197 15.50 1.95 33.20
N ALA A 198 14.48 1.55 32.46
CA ALA A 198 14.41 0.17 32.07
C ALA A 198 15.73 -0.01 31.31
N GLU A 199 16.71 -0.62 32.00
CA GLU A 199 17.48 -1.69 31.38
C GLU A 199 16.57 -2.24 30.30
N GLU A 200 16.99 -2.12 29.03
CA GLU A 200 16.30 -2.76 27.93
C GLU A 200 16.15 -4.23 28.38
N GLU A 201 15.06 -4.57 29.07
CA GLU A 201 14.61 -5.92 29.28
C GLU A 201 14.58 -6.40 27.86
N ASP A 202 15.58 -7.22 27.55
CA ASP A 202 15.87 -7.71 26.23
C ASP A 202 14.54 -8.09 25.61
N GLU A 203 13.94 -7.16 24.84
CA GLU A 203 12.68 -7.40 24.17
C GLU A 203 13.09 -8.42 23.15
N ASP A 204 13.00 -9.71 23.49
CA ASP A 204 13.69 -10.80 22.83
C ASP A 204 13.45 -10.68 21.34
N HIS A 205 14.41 -10.03 20.69
CA HIS A 205 14.15 -9.34 19.44
C HIS A 205 14.25 -10.46 18.43
N GLY A 206 13.11 -11.11 18.15
CA GLY A 206 13.06 -12.34 17.37
C GLY A 206 13.96 -12.25 16.14
N LEU A 207 14.53 -13.38 15.69
CA LEU A 207 15.63 -13.48 14.71
C LEU A 207 15.57 -12.57 13.46
N ARG A 208 14.40 -12.03 13.13
CA ARG A 208 14.10 -11.12 12.00
C ARG A 208 13.76 -9.67 12.42
N SER A 209 14.11 -9.28 13.64
CA SER A 209 13.94 -7.92 14.13
C SER A 209 14.75 -6.94 13.29
N ARG A 210 14.12 -5.81 12.95
CA ARG A 210 14.73 -4.71 12.17
C ARG A 210 15.19 -5.10 10.74
N THR A 211 14.74 -6.22 10.17
CA THR A 211 15.14 -6.66 8.81
C THR A 211 14.20 -6.19 7.68
N ARG A 212 13.14 -5.42 7.98
CA ARG A 212 12.10 -5.03 7.01
C ARG A 212 12.68 -4.30 5.79
N TYR A 213 13.54 -3.32 6.02
CA TYR A 213 14.21 -2.57 4.96
C TYR A 213 15.43 -3.32 4.41
N ALA A 214 16.25 -3.93 5.28
CA ALA A 214 17.45 -4.64 4.85
C ALA A 214 17.16 -5.84 3.93
N PHE A 215 16.05 -6.57 4.15
CA PHE A 215 15.67 -7.73 3.34
C PHE A 215 14.60 -7.40 2.29
N SER A 216 14.33 -6.11 2.05
CA SER A 216 13.39 -5.71 1.01
C SER A 216 13.91 -6.12 -0.36
N ARG A 217 12.99 -6.54 -1.24
CA ARG A 217 13.31 -6.88 -2.62
C ARG A 217 13.37 -5.61 -3.46
N ASP A 218 14.18 -5.67 -4.52
CA ASP A 218 14.33 -4.57 -5.47
C ASP A 218 12.99 -4.29 -6.20
N PHE A 219 12.81 -3.08 -6.70
CA PHE A 219 11.58 -2.63 -7.35
C PHE A 219 11.13 -3.57 -8.48
N LYS A 220 9.83 -3.89 -8.53
CA LYS A 220 9.20 -4.83 -9.48
C LYS A 220 9.67 -6.29 -9.40
N GLN A 221 10.51 -6.65 -8.43
CA GLN A 221 10.93 -8.05 -8.23
C GLN A 221 10.04 -8.74 -7.20
N HIS A 222 8.73 -8.84 -7.44
CA HIS A 222 7.80 -9.59 -6.60
C HIS A 222 7.51 -10.98 -7.21
N GLY A 223 7.10 -11.95 -6.39
CA GLY A 223 6.74 -13.30 -6.85
C GLY A 223 7.89 -14.32 -6.84
N ALA A 224 7.72 -15.42 -7.57
CA ALA A 224 8.67 -16.53 -7.59
C ALA A 224 10.07 -16.09 -8.08
N LEU A 225 11.11 -16.76 -7.58
CA LEU A 225 12.47 -16.56 -8.07
C LEU A 225 12.64 -17.16 -9.46
N PRO A 226 13.44 -16.54 -10.35
CA PRO A 226 13.76 -17.13 -11.64
C PRO A 226 14.59 -18.41 -11.46
N LEU A 227 14.39 -19.39 -12.35
CA LEU A 227 15.10 -20.68 -12.33
C LEU A 227 16.64 -20.52 -12.39
N SER A 228 17.12 -19.42 -12.96
CA SER A 228 18.55 -19.09 -13.01
C SER A 228 19.21 -18.97 -11.64
N VAL A 229 18.46 -18.78 -10.55
CA VAL A 229 19.03 -18.79 -9.19
C VAL A 229 19.36 -20.22 -8.75
N TYR A 230 18.47 -21.18 -9.03
CA TYR A 230 18.65 -22.58 -8.63
C TYR A 230 19.66 -23.33 -9.50
N LEU A 231 19.79 -22.94 -10.77
CA LEU A 231 20.70 -23.57 -11.72
C LEU A 231 22.15 -23.07 -11.62
N LYS A 232 22.45 -22.12 -10.72
CA LYS A 232 23.83 -21.65 -10.50
C LYS A 232 24.66 -22.75 -9.85
N THR A 233 25.74 -23.12 -10.51
CA THR A 233 26.73 -24.04 -9.99
C THR A 233 27.69 -23.30 -9.07
N TYR A 234 27.89 -23.83 -7.87
CA TYR A 234 28.83 -23.32 -6.87
C TYR A 234 29.88 -24.39 -6.59
N LYS A 235 31.14 -23.99 -6.47
CA LYS A 235 32.26 -24.88 -6.15
C LYS A 235 32.89 -24.48 -4.82
N VAL A 236 33.53 -25.44 -4.17
CA VAL A 236 34.33 -25.19 -2.97
C VAL A 236 35.47 -24.24 -3.34
N GLY A 237 35.68 -23.20 -2.52
CA GLY A 237 36.66 -22.14 -2.77
C GLY A 237 36.13 -20.93 -3.54
N ASP A 238 34.90 -20.95 -4.05
CA ASP A 238 34.30 -19.77 -4.68
C ASP A 238 34.05 -18.66 -3.66
N ILE A 239 34.20 -17.41 -4.11
CA ILE A 239 33.91 -16.22 -3.31
C ILE A 239 32.47 -15.79 -3.58
N VAL A 240 31.67 -15.69 -2.51
CA VAL A 240 30.24 -15.41 -2.58
C VAL A 240 29.82 -14.27 -1.67
N ASP A 241 28.83 -13.51 -2.14
CA ASP A 241 28.13 -12.50 -1.35
C ASP A 241 26.84 -13.10 -0.76
N ILE A 242 26.63 -12.86 0.53
CA ILE A 242 25.41 -13.26 1.22
C ILE A 242 24.38 -12.14 1.05
N LYS A 243 23.40 -12.30 0.16
CA LYS A 243 22.29 -11.36 -0.03
C LYS A 243 20.97 -12.07 0.22
N VAL A 244 20.42 -11.84 1.41
CA VAL A 244 19.16 -12.45 1.86
C VAL A 244 17.99 -12.03 0.98
N ASN A 245 17.15 -12.99 0.64
CA ASN A 245 15.88 -12.77 -0.02
C ASN A 245 14.75 -12.99 0.99
N GLY A 246 13.99 -11.95 1.32
CA GLY A 246 12.91 -12.02 2.31
C GLY A 246 11.74 -12.95 1.93
N SER A 247 11.65 -13.39 0.67
CA SER A 247 10.59 -14.29 0.18
C SER A 247 10.78 -15.75 0.58
N ILE A 248 12.03 -16.18 0.81
CA ILE A 248 12.37 -17.56 1.18
C ILE A 248 12.87 -17.53 2.63
N GLN A 249 12.25 -18.33 3.49
CA GLN A 249 12.56 -18.32 4.93
C GLN A 249 13.59 -19.38 5.32
N GLN A 250 13.63 -20.50 4.58
CA GLN A 250 14.51 -21.63 4.89
C GLN A 250 15.96 -21.31 4.55
N GLY A 251 16.90 -21.67 5.43
CA GLY A 251 18.33 -21.42 5.24
C GLY A 251 18.72 -19.94 5.24
N MET A 252 17.86 -19.07 5.78
CA MET A 252 18.11 -17.64 5.90
C MET A 252 19.21 -17.36 6.95
N PRO A 253 20.28 -16.64 6.60
CA PRO A 253 21.30 -16.27 7.56
C PRO A 253 20.85 -15.10 8.44
N PHE A 254 21.43 -15.00 9.64
CA PHE A 254 21.16 -13.88 10.55
C PHE A 254 21.56 -12.53 9.94
N LYS A 255 20.85 -11.45 10.31
CA LYS A 255 20.99 -10.10 9.73
C LYS A 255 22.43 -9.59 9.66
N TYR A 256 23.26 -9.96 10.63
CA TYR A 256 24.67 -9.58 10.69
C TYR A 256 25.49 -10.02 9.46
N TYR A 257 25.12 -11.15 8.85
CA TYR A 257 25.84 -11.71 7.70
C TYR A 257 25.30 -11.22 6.37
N HIS A 258 24.20 -10.47 6.36
CA HIS A 258 23.68 -9.86 5.15
C HIS A 258 24.67 -8.83 4.60
N GLY A 259 24.97 -8.91 3.31
CA GLY A 259 25.92 -8.05 2.62
C GLY A 259 27.39 -8.44 2.83
N LYS A 260 27.68 -9.50 3.61
CA LYS A 260 29.05 -9.97 3.82
C LYS A 260 29.48 -10.92 2.70
N THR A 261 30.77 -10.84 2.38
CA THR A 261 31.45 -11.76 1.47
C THR A 261 32.04 -12.92 2.27
N GLY A 262 32.02 -14.12 1.72
CA GLY A 262 32.61 -15.29 2.32
C GLY A 262 33.13 -16.29 1.28
N ILE A 263 33.80 -17.32 1.77
CA ILE A 263 34.36 -18.39 0.93
C ILE A 263 33.55 -19.66 1.15
N ILE A 264 33.21 -20.35 0.07
CA ILE A 264 32.51 -21.63 0.15
C ILE A 264 33.44 -22.71 0.67
N TYR A 265 33.07 -23.37 1.77
CA TYR A 265 33.81 -24.53 2.30
C TYR A 265 33.14 -25.87 1.98
N ASN A 266 31.82 -25.87 1.78
CA ASN A 266 31.05 -27.07 1.49
C ASN A 266 29.90 -26.76 0.52
N VAL A 267 29.55 -27.70 -0.35
CA VAL A 267 28.42 -27.58 -1.28
C VAL A 267 27.52 -28.79 -1.10
N THR A 268 26.23 -28.54 -0.89
CA THR A 268 25.19 -29.56 -0.73
C THR A 268 24.13 -29.40 -1.81
N LYS A 269 23.18 -30.34 -1.92
CA LYS A 269 22.13 -30.34 -2.95
C LYS A 269 21.32 -29.03 -3.04
N SER A 270 21.04 -28.40 -1.91
CA SER A 270 20.19 -27.19 -1.83
C SER A 270 20.86 -25.99 -1.15
N SER A 271 22.06 -26.15 -0.61
CA SER A 271 22.71 -25.15 0.23
C SER A 271 24.22 -25.14 0.07
N VAL A 272 24.80 -24.03 0.48
CA VAL A 272 26.22 -23.75 0.44
C VAL A 272 26.69 -23.45 1.87
N GLY A 273 27.77 -24.10 2.27
CA GLY A 273 28.51 -23.78 3.48
C GLY A 273 29.47 -22.61 3.20
N VAL A 274 29.29 -21.48 3.87
CA VAL A 274 30.11 -20.27 3.69
C VAL A 274 30.86 -19.95 4.98
N ILE A 275 32.17 -19.71 4.87
CA ILE A 275 33.02 -19.17 5.95
C ILE A 275 33.00 -17.65 5.88
N VAL A 276 32.65 -17.01 6.99
CA VAL A 276 32.66 -15.54 7.13
C VAL A 276 33.32 -15.16 8.45
N ASN A 277 34.16 -14.14 8.42
CA ASN A 277 34.77 -13.59 9.62
C ASN A 277 33.78 -12.66 10.34
N LYS A 278 33.52 -12.95 11.62
CA LYS A 278 32.70 -12.13 12.52
C LYS A 278 33.60 -11.51 13.59
N ILE A 279 33.48 -10.20 13.77
CA ILE A 279 34.11 -9.49 14.88
C ILE A 279 33.28 -9.78 16.13
N VAL A 280 33.93 -10.28 17.19
CA VAL A 280 33.33 -10.51 18.51
C VAL A 280 34.27 -9.91 19.54
N GLY A 281 33.90 -8.75 20.09
CA GLY A 281 34.83 -7.92 20.87
C GLY A 281 36.02 -7.48 20.02
N ASN A 282 37.23 -7.72 20.50
CA ASN A 282 38.47 -7.27 19.85
C ASN A 282 39.09 -8.33 18.92
N ARG A 283 38.42 -9.46 18.69
CA ARG A 283 38.95 -10.58 17.87
C ARG A 283 38.04 -10.94 16.70
N TYR A 284 38.66 -11.43 15.63
CA TYR A 284 37.97 -12.04 14.50
C TYR A 284 37.77 -13.53 14.77
N ILE A 285 36.52 -13.99 14.66
CA ILE A 285 36.15 -15.39 14.78
C ILE A 285 35.62 -15.85 13.43
N GLU A 286 36.17 -16.95 12.93
CA GLU A 286 35.63 -17.64 11.77
C GLU A 286 34.28 -18.26 12.12
N LYS A 287 33.25 -17.93 11.34
CA LYS A 287 31.93 -18.53 11.47
C LYS A 287 31.62 -19.31 10.21
N ARG A 288 31.19 -20.56 10.40
CA ARG A 288 30.69 -21.44 9.35
C ARG A 288 29.17 -21.32 9.31
N LEU A 289 28.64 -20.93 8.16
CA LEU A 289 27.21 -20.75 7.93
C LEU A 289 26.72 -21.73 6.89
N ASN A 290 25.54 -22.32 7.10
CA ASN A 290 24.86 -23.12 6.09
C ASN A 290 23.72 -22.27 5.52
N ILE A 291 23.88 -21.85 4.26
CA ILE A 291 23.00 -20.88 3.62
C ILE A 291 22.40 -21.51 2.38
N ARG A 292 21.11 -21.29 2.16
CA ARG A 292 20.44 -21.74 0.95
C ARG A 292 20.85 -20.95 -0.30
N ILE A 293 20.83 -21.60 -1.46
CA ILE A 293 21.33 -21.03 -2.73
C ILE A 293 20.62 -19.71 -3.10
N GLU A 294 19.35 -19.56 -2.69
CA GLU A 294 18.51 -18.38 -2.90
C GLU A 294 19.04 -17.11 -2.22
N HIS A 295 19.90 -17.27 -1.21
CA HIS A 295 20.49 -16.18 -0.43
C HIS A 295 21.96 -15.93 -0.75
N VAL A 296 22.52 -16.68 -1.71
CA VAL A 296 23.92 -16.61 -2.09
C VAL A 296 24.04 -16.09 -3.51
N LYS A 297 25.02 -15.22 -3.75
CA LYS A 297 25.39 -14.75 -5.10
C LYS A 297 26.89 -14.89 -5.29
N HIS A 298 27.33 -15.24 -6.50
CA HIS A 298 28.75 -15.15 -6.86
C HIS A 298 29.22 -13.71 -6.73
N SER A 299 30.31 -13.50 -5.99
CA SER A 299 30.87 -12.17 -5.83
C SER A 299 31.62 -11.74 -7.09
N LYS A 300 31.51 -10.46 -7.42
CA LYS A 300 32.24 -9.87 -8.56
C LYS A 300 33.60 -9.31 -8.17
N CYS A 301 33.97 -9.33 -6.89
CA CYS A 301 35.18 -8.69 -6.37
C CYS A 301 36.48 -9.15 -7.07
N ARG A 302 36.54 -10.42 -7.52
CA ARG A 302 37.72 -10.99 -8.19
C ARG A 302 37.67 -10.91 -9.71
N GLN A 303 36.52 -10.57 -10.30
CA GLN A 303 36.33 -10.62 -11.75
C GLN A 303 37.25 -9.64 -12.49
N GLU A 304 37.40 -8.41 -11.99
CA GLU A 304 38.30 -7.41 -12.60
C GLU A 304 39.75 -7.89 -12.63
N PHE A 305 40.23 -8.50 -11.54
CA PHE A 305 41.57 -9.08 -11.47
C PHE A 305 41.75 -10.20 -12.50
N LEU A 306 40.80 -11.13 -12.59
CA LEU A 306 40.87 -12.27 -13.51
C LEU A 306 40.80 -11.83 -14.97
N ASN A 307 39.91 -10.88 -15.28
CA ASN A 307 39.80 -10.31 -16.62
C ASN A 307 41.12 -9.66 -17.03
N ARG A 308 41.73 -8.88 -16.12
CA ARG A 308 43.05 -8.28 -16.37
C ARG A 308 44.14 -9.30 -16.58
N VAL A 309 44.19 -10.38 -15.80
CA VAL A 309 45.19 -11.44 -16.00
C VAL A 309 45.05 -12.06 -17.39
N LYS A 310 43.82 -12.32 -17.83
CA LYS A 310 43.52 -12.83 -19.18
C LYS A 310 43.89 -11.83 -20.26
N GLU A 311 43.50 -10.56 -20.12
CA GLU A 311 43.83 -9.50 -21.06
C GLU A 311 45.35 -9.29 -21.17
N ASN A 312 46.07 -9.30 -20.05
CA ASN A 312 47.52 -9.17 -20.05
C ASN A 312 48.21 -10.38 -20.68
N ALA A 313 47.71 -11.60 -20.44
CA ALA A 313 48.21 -12.80 -21.11
C ALA A 313 47.98 -12.73 -22.63
N ALA A 314 46.79 -12.28 -23.07
CA ALA A 314 46.48 -12.09 -24.48
C ALA A 314 47.37 -11.01 -25.13
N LYS A 315 47.58 -9.87 -24.45
CA LYS A 315 48.49 -8.81 -24.92
C LYS A 315 49.94 -9.30 -25.03
N LYS A 316 50.42 -10.09 -24.06
CA LYS A 316 51.75 -10.73 -24.13
C LYS A 316 51.87 -11.70 -25.30
N ALA A 317 50.83 -12.51 -25.55
CA ALA A 317 50.81 -13.43 -26.68
C ALA A 317 50.80 -12.68 -28.02
N ALA A 318 50.00 -11.61 -28.13
CA ALA A 318 49.95 -10.76 -29.32
C ALA A 318 51.29 -10.03 -29.57
N ALA A 319 51.89 -9.45 -28.53
CA ALA A 319 53.21 -8.82 -28.61
C ALA A 319 54.31 -9.79 -29.05
N LYS A 320 54.27 -11.04 -28.56
CA LYS A 320 55.21 -12.08 -29.00
C LYS A 320 55.01 -12.47 -30.47
N ALA A 321 53.79 -12.42 -30.98
CA ALA A 321 53.48 -12.70 -32.37
C ALA A 321 53.83 -11.55 -33.33
N SER A 322 53.63 -10.29 -32.90
CA SER A 322 53.94 -9.10 -33.73
C SER A 322 55.38 -8.60 -33.59
N GLY A 323 56.11 -8.99 -32.54
CA GLY A 323 57.46 -8.51 -32.26
C GLY A 323 57.54 -7.12 -31.61
N GLU A 324 56.39 -6.46 -31.37
CA GLU A 324 56.31 -5.15 -30.72
C GLU A 324 56.06 -5.27 -29.21
N PRO A 325 56.76 -4.48 -28.35
CA PRO A 325 56.59 -4.56 -26.91
C PRO A 325 55.25 -3.98 -26.43
N SER A 326 54.47 -4.76 -25.67
CA SER A 326 53.20 -4.30 -25.07
C SER A 326 53.37 -3.61 -23.71
N LEU A 327 52.74 -2.45 -23.53
CA LEU A 327 52.63 -1.79 -22.22
C LEU A 327 51.55 -2.45 -21.33
N LEU A 328 51.95 -3.07 -20.23
CA LEU A 328 51.05 -3.77 -19.29
C LEU A 328 50.81 -3.03 -17.97
N LYS A 329 51.43 -1.84 -17.81
CA LYS A 329 51.30 -1.02 -16.61
C LYS A 329 49.91 -0.39 -16.55
N ARG A 330 49.34 -0.29 -15.35
CA ARG A 330 48.07 0.43 -15.15
C ARG A 330 48.32 1.92 -15.31
N LEU A 331 47.72 2.51 -16.33
CA LEU A 331 47.65 3.95 -16.50
C LEU A 331 46.24 4.42 -16.11
N PRO A 332 46.09 5.59 -15.47
CA PRO A 332 44.77 6.19 -15.26
C PRO A 332 44.10 6.46 -16.61
N ALA A 333 42.77 6.44 -16.62
CA ALA A 333 42.01 6.76 -17.83
C ALA A 333 42.30 8.23 -18.24
N ALA A 334 42.80 8.41 -19.46
CA ALA A 334 42.99 9.73 -20.05
C ALA A 334 41.64 10.43 -20.28
N PRO A 335 41.60 11.78 -20.31
CA PRO A 335 40.39 12.50 -20.69
C PRO A 335 39.91 12.03 -22.06
N ARG A 336 38.58 12.02 -22.24
CA ARG A 336 37.98 11.62 -23.52
C ARG A 336 38.54 12.53 -24.62
N PRO A 337 38.96 11.98 -25.78
CA PRO A 337 39.40 12.81 -26.89
C PRO A 337 38.24 13.73 -27.32
N SER A 338 38.56 14.97 -27.69
CA SER A 338 37.57 15.86 -28.28
C SER A 338 37.01 15.21 -29.55
N LYS A 339 35.69 15.23 -29.70
CA LYS A 339 35.04 14.88 -30.96
C LYS A 339 34.22 16.07 -31.41
N VAL A 340 34.34 16.44 -32.68
CA VAL A 340 33.43 17.39 -33.30
C VAL A 340 32.12 16.64 -33.54
N VAL A 341 31.06 17.09 -32.88
CA VAL A 341 29.72 16.52 -33.09
C VAL A 341 29.20 17.07 -34.42
N ALA A 342 29.22 16.25 -35.47
CA ALA A 342 28.57 16.58 -36.73
C ALA A 342 27.05 16.40 -36.57
N GLY A 343 26.34 17.50 -36.33
CA GLY A 343 24.88 17.55 -36.26
C GLY A 343 24.41 18.99 -36.42
N VAL A 344 23.26 19.18 -37.05
CA VAL A 344 22.60 20.50 -37.11
C VAL A 344 22.26 20.91 -35.68
N PRO A 345 22.61 22.13 -35.22
CA PRO A 345 22.23 22.59 -33.89
C PRO A 345 20.70 22.58 -33.78
N THR A 346 20.18 21.68 -32.94
CA THR A 346 18.77 21.66 -32.60
C THR A 346 18.54 22.71 -31.52
N ASN A 347 17.90 23.82 -31.90
CA ASN A 347 17.44 24.81 -30.96
C ASN A 347 16.32 24.19 -30.11
N LEU A 348 16.64 23.76 -28.90
CA LEU A 348 15.66 23.32 -27.91
C LEU A 348 14.97 24.55 -27.34
N ALA A 349 13.85 24.96 -27.95
CA ALA A 349 12.95 25.92 -27.32
C ALA A 349 12.18 25.20 -26.20
N PRO A 350 11.97 25.83 -25.02
CA PRO A 350 11.07 25.30 -24.01
C PRO A 350 9.67 25.19 -24.63
N ILE A 351 9.15 23.98 -24.74
CA ILE A 351 7.76 23.75 -25.10
C ILE A 351 6.92 24.33 -23.96
N ALA A 352 6.12 25.36 -24.26
CA ALA A 352 5.13 25.87 -23.32
C ALA A 352 4.23 24.69 -22.90
N TYR A 353 4.02 24.49 -21.60
CA TYR A 353 3.10 23.46 -21.11
C TYR A 353 1.78 23.61 -21.86
N GLU A 354 1.36 22.55 -22.56
CA GLU A 354 0.03 22.50 -23.15
C GLU A 354 -0.98 22.62 -21.99
N THR A 355 -1.61 23.78 -21.86
CA THR A 355 -2.61 24.08 -20.84
C THR A 355 -4.01 23.55 -21.21
N TYR A 356 -4.12 22.82 -22.32
CA TYR A 356 -5.33 22.14 -22.73
C TYR A 356 -5.33 20.70 -22.20
N ILE A 357 -5.91 20.52 -21.01
CA ILE A 357 -6.46 19.24 -20.54
C ILE A 357 -7.97 19.27 -20.72
#